data_AF-A0A835H4E7-F1
#
_entry.id   AF-A0A835H4E7-F1
#
_cell.length_a   1.000
_cell.length_b   1.000
_cell.length_c   1.000
_cell.angle_alpha   90.00
_cell.angle_beta   90.00
_cell.angle_gamma   90.00
#
_symmetry.space_group_name_H-M   'P 1'
#
loop_
_entity.id
_entity.type
_entity.pdbx_description
1 polymer ?
#
loop_
_entity_poly.entity_id
_entity_poly.type
_entity_poly.pdbx_seq_one_letter_code
_entity_poly.pdbx_strand_id
1 'polypeptide(L)'
;MAELGLLYLGMGVSGGEEGARNGPSMMPGGSFEAYKYIEDILLKVAAQVPDSGPCVTYIGKGGSGNFVKMVHNGIEYGDMQLISEAYDVLKSVGKLSNEELLSVFSEWNKGELLSFLIEITADIFKIKDDKGEGHLVDKVLDKTGMKGTGKWTVQQAADLSIAAPTIASSLDARFLSGLKEERVKASEVFKSGGFGDILTDQAVDKEKLVNDVRQALYASKICSYAQE
;
A
#
# COMPACT_ATOMS: atom_id res chain seq x y z
N MET A 1 17.68 -28.62 7.09
CA MET A 1 18.89 -27.76 7.00
C MET A 1 19.87 -28.08 8.10
N ALA A 2 19.51 -27.91 9.37
CA ALA A 2 20.38 -28.26 10.51
C ALA A 2 20.84 -29.74 10.51
N GLU A 3 19.93 -30.68 10.20
CA GLU A 3 20.27 -32.12 10.08
C GLU A 3 21.28 -32.44 8.97
N LEU A 4 21.44 -31.54 7.99
CA LEU A 4 22.41 -31.66 6.91
C LEU A 4 23.69 -30.85 7.18
N GLY A 5 23.84 -30.25 8.36
CA GLY A 5 24.95 -29.34 8.68
C GLY A 5 24.92 -28.03 7.90
N LEU A 6 23.78 -27.66 7.31
CA LEU A 6 23.61 -26.43 6.52
C LEU A 6 22.96 -25.33 7.35
N LEU A 7 23.54 -24.13 7.30
CA LEU A 7 22.93 -22.93 7.84
C LEU A 7 21.88 -22.39 6.86
N TYR A 8 20.77 -21.87 7.38
CA TYR A 8 19.71 -21.28 6.57
C TYR A 8 19.28 -19.93 7.14
N LEU A 9 19.07 -18.99 6.22
CA LEU A 9 18.63 -17.63 6.53
C LEU A 9 17.53 -17.25 5.53
N GLY A 10 16.30 -17.13 6.01
CA GLY A 10 15.20 -16.55 5.24
C GLY A 10 15.26 -15.04 5.35
N MET A 11 15.27 -14.33 4.23
CA MET A 11 15.41 -12.87 4.23
C MET A 11 14.38 -12.23 3.33
N GLY A 12 13.50 -11.44 3.94
CA GLY A 12 12.64 -10.53 3.19
C GLY A 12 13.44 -9.38 2.59
N VAL A 13 13.13 -8.99 1.36
CA VAL A 13 13.73 -7.82 0.68
C VAL A 13 12.62 -6.94 0.13
N SER A 14 12.65 -5.64 0.39
CA SER A 14 11.67 -4.66 -0.11
C SER A 14 12.34 -3.43 -0.72
N GLY A 15 11.70 -2.82 -1.73
CA GLY A 15 12.22 -1.68 -2.49
C GLY A 15 12.03 -1.76 -4.01
N GLY A 16 11.49 -2.87 -4.54
CA GLY A 16 11.34 -3.06 -5.98
C GLY A 16 12.67 -3.17 -6.73
N GLU A 17 12.63 -3.04 -8.05
CA GLU A 17 13.84 -3.14 -8.89
C GLU A 17 14.85 -2.04 -8.60
N GLU A 18 14.36 -0.80 -8.44
CA GLU A 18 15.21 0.36 -8.15
C GLU A 18 15.82 0.30 -6.74
N GLY A 19 15.02 -0.06 -5.73
CA GLY A 19 15.52 -0.28 -4.37
C GLY A 19 16.53 -1.43 -4.32
N ALA A 20 16.33 -2.51 -5.06
CA ALA A 20 17.33 -3.58 -5.14
C ALA A 20 18.67 -3.11 -5.71
N ARG A 21 18.66 -2.11 -6.61
CA ARG A 21 19.87 -1.54 -7.22
C ARG A 21 20.55 -0.49 -6.32
N ASN A 22 19.78 0.33 -5.63
CA ASN A 22 20.26 1.53 -4.94
C ASN A 22 20.28 1.42 -3.40
N GLY A 23 19.62 0.41 -2.85
CA GLY A 23 19.56 0.13 -1.43
C GLY A 23 18.16 -0.32 -1.01
N PRO A 24 17.93 -1.62 -0.74
CA PRO A 24 16.64 -2.09 -0.28
C PRO A 24 16.57 -2.12 1.26
N SER A 25 15.36 -2.35 1.77
CA SER A 25 15.19 -2.84 3.14
C SER A 25 15.33 -4.36 3.16
N MET A 26 16.08 -4.90 4.12
CA MET A 26 16.33 -6.33 4.25
C MET A 26 16.03 -6.82 5.66
N MET A 27 15.39 -7.99 5.75
CA MET A 27 14.82 -8.53 6.99
C MET A 27 15.31 -9.98 7.21
N PRO A 28 16.61 -10.20 7.50
CA PRO A 28 17.15 -11.55 7.70
C PRO A 28 16.66 -12.20 9.00
N GLY A 29 16.21 -13.45 8.92
CA GLY A 29 15.87 -14.30 10.06
C GLY A 29 16.25 -15.77 9.82
N GLY A 30 16.56 -16.51 10.89
CA GLY A 30 17.01 -17.90 10.79
C GLY A 30 18.21 -18.18 11.68
N SER A 31 19.31 -18.65 11.08
CA SER A 31 20.57 -18.87 11.78
C SER A 31 21.29 -17.53 12.02
N PHE A 32 21.54 -17.20 13.28
CA PHE A 32 22.34 -16.03 13.64
C PHE A 32 23.80 -16.16 13.15
N GLU A 33 24.33 -17.38 13.13
CA GLU A 33 25.66 -17.66 12.59
C GLU A 33 25.73 -17.36 11.09
N ALA A 34 24.70 -17.76 10.31
CA ALA A 34 24.61 -17.40 8.89
C ALA A 34 24.55 -15.89 8.69
N TYR A 35 23.76 -15.18 9.50
CA TYR A 35 23.68 -13.73 9.45
C TYR A 35 25.05 -13.09 9.70
N LYS A 36 25.81 -13.55 10.69
CA LYS A 36 27.15 -13.02 10.98
C LYS A 36 28.14 -13.19 9.82
N TYR A 37 28.01 -14.24 9.01
CA TYR A 37 28.84 -14.40 7.82
C TYR A 37 28.56 -13.37 6.71
N ILE A 38 27.34 -12.82 6.64
CA ILE A 38 26.93 -11.92 5.56
C ILE A 38 26.61 -10.50 6.03
N GLU A 39 26.68 -10.23 7.34
CA GLU A 39 26.30 -8.95 7.97
C GLU A 39 26.97 -7.75 7.29
N ASP A 40 28.29 -7.80 7.05
CA ASP A 40 29.03 -6.70 6.41
C ASP A 40 28.53 -6.40 4.99
N ILE A 41 28.15 -7.43 4.22
CA ILE A 41 27.57 -7.26 2.89
C ILE A 41 26.20 -6.59 3.01
N LEU A 42 25.35 -7.10 3.90
CA LEU A 42 23.99 -6.58 4.07
C LEU A 42 24.00 -5.11 4.52
N LEU A 43 24.87 -4.74 5.48
CA LEU A 43 24.98 -3.37 5.97
C LEU A 43 25.40 -2.40 4.86
N LYS A 44 26.28 -2.83 3.94
CA LYS A 44 26.77 -2.00 2.82
C LYS A 44 25.76 -1.83 1.70
N VAL A 45 24.92 -2.84 1.44
CA VAL A 45 23.95 -2.81 0.33
C VAL A 45 22.57 -2.31 0.75
N ALA A 46 22.23 -2.27 2.04
CA ALA A 46 20.95 -1.74 2.51
C ALA A 46 20.81 -0.23 2.24
N ALA A 47 19.57 0.23 2.09
CA ALA A 47 19.25 1.66 2.16
C ALA A 47 19.82 2.27 3.44
N GLN A 48 20.34 3.50 3.35
CA GLN A 48 20.88 4.23 4.50
C GLN A 48 19.93 5.39 4.83
N VAL A 49 19.41 5.40 6.06
CA VAL A 49 18.56 6.48 6.55
C VAL A 49 19.41 7.43 7.39
N PRO A 50 19.40 8.75 7.10
CA PRO A 50 20.08 9.74 7.93
C PRO A 50 19.72 9.55 9.40
N ASP A 51 20.73 9.58 10.27
CA ASP A 51 20.62 9.45 11.73
C ASP A 51 20.07 8.10 12.26
N SER A 52 19.52 7.23 11.41
CA SER A 52 18.95 5.92 11.79
C SER A 52 19.77 4.73 11.29
N GLY A 53 20.66 4.94 10.31
CA GLY A 53 21.59 3.92 9.81
C GLY A 53 20.99 3.00 8.74
N PRO A 54 21.57 1.79 8.54
CA PRO A 54 21.18 0.89 7.46
C PRO A 54 19.84 0.21 7.72
N CYS A 55 19.00 0.08 6.69
CA CYS A 55 17.70 -0.60 6.71
C CYS A 55 17.81 -2.13 6.73
N VAL A 56 18.62 -2.68 7.62
CA VAL A 56 18.76 -4.12 7.84
C VAL A 56 19.05 -4.42 9.31
N THR A 57 18.41 -5.45 9.84
CA THR A 57 18.73 -5.99 11.17
C THR A 57 18.39 -7.47 11.23
N TYR A 58 19.07 -8.21 12.09
CA TYR A 58 18.70 -9.60 12.36
C TYR A 58 17.37 -9.65 13.12
N ILE A 59 16.34 -10.14 12.45
CA ILE A 59 14.95 -10.13 12.95
C ILE A 59 14.76 -11.16 14.05
N GLY A 60 15.30 -12.37 13.89
CA GLY A 60 15.12 -13.44 14.86
C GLY A 60 15.33 -14.83 14.28
N LYS A 61 14.93 -15.84 15.05
CA LYS A 61 15.10 -17.26 14.66
C LYS A 61 14.04 -17.70 13.65
N GLY A 62 14.32 -18.81 12.97
CA GLY A 62 13.35 -19.47 12.08
C GLY A 62 12.92 -18.58 10.91
N GLY A 63 11.62 -18.54 10.64
CA GLY A 63 11.04 -17.78 9.51
C GLY A 63 10.75 -16.31 9.81
N SER A 64 11.27 -15.74 10.90
CA SER A 64 10.89 -14.39 11.37
C SER A 64 11.10 -13.28 10.33
N GLY A 65 12.19 -13.36 9.55
CA GLY A 65 12.47 -12.40 8.49
C GLY A 65 11.40 -12.38 7.38
N ASN A 66 10.94 -13.56 6.98
CA ASN A 66 9.85 -13.70 6.02
C ASN A 66 8.51 -13.28 6.63
N PHE A 67 8.30 -13.53 7.92
CA PHE A 67 7.09 -13.11 8.63
C PHE A 67 6.99 -11.59 8.67
N VAL A 68 8.05 -10.88 9.04
CA VAL A 68 8.09 -9.40 9.02
C VAL A 68 7.85 -8.88 7.59
N LYS A 69 8.40 -9.53 6.56
CA LYS A 69 8.14 -9.13 5.18
C LYS A 69 6.70 -9.35 4.73
N MET A 70 6.06 -10.43 5.17
CA MET A 70 4.66 -10.71 4.93
C MET A 70 3.79 -9.60 5.55
N VAL A 71 4.04 -9.28 6.82
CA VAL A 71 3.39 -8.20 7.57
C VAL A 71 3.59 -6.85 6.89
N HIS A 72 4.82 -6.49 6.49
CA HIS A 72 5.12 -5.30 5.67
C HIS A 72 4.26 -5.20 4.39
N ASN A 73 4.05 -6.30 3.68
CA ASN A 73 3.16 -6.29 2.51
C ASN A 73 1.67 -6.19 2.88
N GLY A 74 1.27 -6.62 4.07
CA GLY A 74 -0.06 -6.37 4.63
C GLY A 74 -0.29 -4.87 4.85
N ILE A 75 0.64 -4.19 5.53
CA ILE A 75 0.61 -2.73 5.70
C ILE A 75 0.54 -2.03 4.34
N GLU A 76 1.39 -2.42 3.39
CA GLU A 76 1.40 -1.83 2.05
C GLU A 76 0.03 -1.91 1.38
N TYR A 77 -0.70 -3.03 1.55
CA TYR A 77 -2.05 -3.17 1.00
C TYR A 77 -3.04 -2.21 1.66
N GLY A 78 -2.97 -2.06 2.99
CA GLY A 78 -3.75 -1.10 3.75
C GLY A 78 -3.50 0.33 3.29
N ASP A 79 -2.24 0.74 3.20
CA ASP A 79 -1.84 2.09 2.77
C ASP A 79 -2.33 2.40 1.35
N MET A 80 -2.13 1.49 0.40
CA MET A 80 -2.62 1.67 -0.97
C MET A 80 -4.14 1.81 -1.01
N GLN A 81 -4.86 1.02 -0.20
CA GLN A 81 -6.31 1.08 -0.15
C GLN A 81 -6.79 2.42 0.44
N LEU A 82 -6.22 2.86 1.56
CA LEU A 82 -6.55 4.15 2.18
C LEU A 82 -6.28 5.34 1.25
N ILE A 83 -5.17 5.29 0.50
CA ILE A 83 -4.85 6.30 -0.51
C ILE A 83 -5.88 6.26 -1.66
N SER A 84 -6.30 5.07 -2.09
CA SER A 84 -7.32 4.93 -3.14
C SER A 84 -8.68 5.46 -2.71
N GLU A 85 -9.07 5.29 -1.45
CA GLU A 85 -10.31 5.85 -0.89
C GLU A 85 -10.24 7.37 -0.78
N ALA A 86 -9.10 7.91 -0.34
CA ALA A 86 -8.88 9.36 -0.34
C ALA A 86 -9.01 9.94 -1.76
N TYR A 87 -8.40 9.28 -2.76
CA TYR A 87 -8.56 9.62 -4.17
C TYR A 87 -10.03 9.57 -4.61
N ASP A 88 -10.74 8.49 -4.31
CA ASP A 88 -12.12 8.28 -4.75
C ASP A 88 -13.06 9.32 -4.14
N VAL A 89 -12.92 9.65 -2.84
CA VAL A 89 -13.72 10.70 -2.19
C VAL A 89 -13.45 12.06 -2.83
N LEU A 90 -12.18 12.43 -3.03
CA LEU A 90 -11.84 13.71 -3.64
C LEU A 90 -12.34 13.83 -5.09
N LYS A 91 -12.29 12.73 -5.85
CA LYS A 91 -12.75 12.71 -7.24
C LYS A 91 -14.27 12.63 -7.37
N SER A 92 -14.92 11.74 -6.63
CA SER A 92 -16.35 11.47 -6.74
C SER A 92 -17.21 12.49 -6.00
N VAL A 93 -16.81 12.93 -4.81
CA VAL A 93 -17.53 13.91 -3.98
C VAL A 93 -17.02 15.32 -4.26
N GLY A 94 -15.69 15.51 -4.18
CA GLY A 94 -15.07 16.82 -4.38
C GLY A 94 -15.04 17.29 -5.84
N LYS A 95 -15.26 16.38 -6.79
CA LYS A 95 -15.16 16.64 -8.24
C LYS A 95 -13.81 17.24 -8.64
N LEU A 96 -12.73 16.83 -7.96
CA LEU A 96 -11.39 17.30 -8.30
C LEU A 96 -10.94 16.74 -9.65
N SER A 97 -10.32 17.58 -10.47
CA SER A 97 -9.61 17.12 -11.67
C SER A 97 -8.32 16.39 -11.30
N ASN A 98 -7.70 15.69 -12.25
CA ASN A 98 -6.41 15.03 -11.98
C ASN A 98 -5.30 16.05 -11.74
N GLU A 99 -5.37 17.25 -12.32
CA GLU A 99 -4.46 18.35 -12.02
C GLU A 99 -4.64 18.90 -10.59
N GLU A 100 -5.89 19.01 -10.11
CA GLU A 100 -6.17 19.36 -8.71
C GLU A 100 -5.68 18.25 -7.76
N LEU A 101 -5.94 16.98 -8.08
CA LEU A 101 -5.46 15.82 -7.30
C LEU A 101 -3.93 15.77 -7.24
N LEU A 102 -3.25 15.98 -8.36
CA LEU A 102 -1.79 16.12 -8.40
C LEU A 102 -1.32 17.17 -7.40
N SER A 103 -1.95 18.33 -7.40
CA SER A 103 -1.57 19.45 -6.53
C SER A 103 -1.78 19.10 -5.05
N VAL A 104 -2.91 18.47 -4.72
CA VAL A 104 -3.26 18.00 -3.37
C VAL A 104 -2.27 16.96 -2.85
N PHE A 105 -2.02 15.89 -3.60
CA PHE A 105 -1.10 14.83 -3.17
C PHE A 105 0.35 15.31 -3.13
N SER A 106 0.75 16.21 -4.03
CA SER A 106 2.07 16.85 -3.99
C SER A 106 2.26 17.68 -2.72
N GLU A 107 1.20 18.35 -2.26
CA GLU A 107 1.24 19.14 -1.02
C GLU A 107 1.23 18.24 0.22
N TRP A 108 0.41 17.18 0.24
CA TRP A 108 0.40 16.21 1.32
C TRP A 108 1.77 15.54 1.52
N ASN A 109 2.51 15.31 0.43
CA ASN A 109 3.85 14.75 0.49
C ASN A 109 4.90 15.68 1.11
N LYS A 110 4.58 16.94 1.41
CA LYS A 110 5.49 17.88 2.10
C LYS A 110 5.25 17.92 3.61
N GLY A 111 4.18 17.27 4.09
CA GLY A 111 3.76 17.30 5.49
C GLY A 111 3.82 15.93 6.15
N GLU A 112 2.89 15.68 7.08
CA GLU A 112 2.83 14.44 7.88
C GLU A 112 2.57 13.16 7.07
N LEU A 113 2.11 13.30 5.82
CA LEU A 113 1.88 12.19 4.90
C LEU A 113 3.07 11.90 3.98
N LEU A 114 4.21 12.59 4.15
CA LEU A 114 5.44 12.36 3.39
C LEU A 114 5.76 10.86 3.35
N SER A 115 5.63 10.28 2.17
CA SER A 115 5.87 8.86 1.94
C SER A 115 5.99 8.53 0.46
N PHE A 116 6.73 7.48 0.15
CA PHE A 116 6.89 6.99 -1.23
C PHE A 116 5.54 6.74 -1.93
N LEU A 117 4.56 6.16 -1.23
CA LEU A 117 3.25 5.86 -1.83
C LEU A 117 2.46 7.13 -2.17
N ILE A 118 2.56 8.19 -1.37
CA ILE A 118 1.93 9.49 -1.67
C ILE A 118 2.64 10.17 -2.83
N GLU A 119 3.98 10.11 -2.88
CA GLU A 119 4.80 10.63 -3.98
C GLU A 119 4.41 10.01 -5.33
N ILE A 120 4.45 8.68 -5.43
CA ILE A 120 4.11 8.00 -6.69
C ILE A 120 2.64 8.20 -7.07
N THR A 121 1.75 8.39 -6.09
CA THR A 121 0.34 8.71 -6.36
C THR A 121 0.21 10.09 -7.01
N ALA A 122 0.96 11.09 -6.53
CA ALA A 122 1.04 12.39 -7.19
C ALA A 122 1.59 12.25 -8.62
N ASP A 123 2.65 11.46 -8.81
CA ASP A 123 3.25 11.24 -10.13
C ASP A 123 2.30 10.53 -11.10
N ILE A 124 1.50 9.57 -10.63
CA ILE A 124 0.48 8.88 -11.45
C ILE A 124 -0.49 9.87 -12.08
N PHE A 125 -0.91 10.92 -11.35
CA PHE A 125 -1.80 11.94 -11.90
C PHE A 125 -1.17 12.80 -12.99
N LYS A 126 0.18 12.83 -13.12
CA LYS A 126 0.88 13.56 -14.20
C LYS A 126 0.81 12.82 -15.53
N ILE A 127 0.58 11.51 -15.51
CA ILE A 127 0.74 10.67 -16.70
C ILE A 127 -0.46 10.83 -17.63
N LYS A 128 -0.24 11.49 -18.76
CA LYS A 128 -1.21 11.58 -19.85
C LYS A 128 -1.33 10.24 -20.57
N ASP A 129 -2.51 9.94 -21.11
CA ASP A 129 -2.69 8.78 -21.98
C ASP A 129 -1.95 9.02 -23.31
N ASP A 130 -1.08 8.09 -23.71
CA ASP A 130 -0.31 8.17 -24.96
C ASP A 130 -1.12 7.70 -26.18
N LYS A 131 -2.29 7.09 -25.94
CA LYS A 131 -3.19 6.54 -26.96
C LYS A 131 -4.49 7.32 -27.14
N GLY A 132 -4.70 8.38 -26.38
CA GLY A 132 -5.96 9.11 -26.39
C GLY A 132 -5.95 10.37 -25.54
N GLU A 133 -7.13 10.95 -25.34
CA GLU A 133 -7.31 12.13 -24.50
C GLU A 133 -7.50 11.75 -23.02
N GLY A 134 -6.98 12.63 -22.15
CA GLY A 134 -7.08 12.51 -20.70
C GLY A 134 -5.80 11.97 -20.06
N HIS A 135 -5.95 11.32 -18.90
CA HIS A 135 -4.84 10.75 -18.14
C HIS A 135 -4.92 9.24 -18.14
N LEU A 136 -3.75 8.60 -18.07
CA LEU A 136 -3.64 7.14 -18.09
C LEU A 136 -4.42 6.50 -16.95
N VAL A 137 -4.40 7.09 -15.75
CA VAL A 137 -5.10 6.57 -14.56
C VAL A 137 -6.60 6.38 -14.78
N ASP A 138 -7.24 7.20 -15.64
CA ASP A 138 -8.66 7.11 -15.94
C ASP A 138 -8.99 6.03 -16.99
N LYS A 139 -7.97 5.44 -17.61
CA LYS A 139 -8.08 4.39 -18.62
C LYS A 139 -7.66 3.01 -18.09
N VAL A 140 -6.99 2.98 -16.94
CA VAL A 140 -6.58 1.72 -16.29
C VAL A 140 -7.85 0.97 -15.87
N LEU A 141 -7.92 -0.32 -16.24
CA LEU A 141 -8.99 -1.18 -15.77
C LEU A 141 -8.96 -1.25 -14.24
N ASP A 142 -10.07 -0.94 -13.60
CA ASP A 142 -10.30 -0.98 -12.15
C ASP A 142 -10.43 -2.42 -11.61
N LYS A 143 -9.42 -3.23 -11.93
CA LYS A 143 -9.28 -4.62 -11.54
C LYS A 143 -7.84 -4.85 -11.11
N THR A 144 -7.64 -5.00 -9.81
CA THR A 144 -6.30 -5.17 -9.26
C THR A 144 -5.93 -6.64 -9.07
N GLY A 145 -4.67 -6.96 -9.34
CA GLY A 145 -4.11 -8.27 -9.03
C GLY A 145 -3.61 -8.34 -7.58
N MET A 146 -3.30 -9.55 -7.13
CA MET A 146 -2.57 -9.78 -5.88
C MET A 146 -1.69 -11.02 -6.00
N LYS A 147 -0.52 -10.99 -5.35
CA LYS A 147 0.45 -12.10 -5.37
C LYS A 147 0.39 -13.00 -4.12
N GLY A 148 -0.56 -12.73 -3.21
CA GLY A 148 -0.89 -13.60 -2.07
C GLY A 148 -0.33 -13.18 -0.71
N THR A 149 0.72 -12.34 -0.64
CA THR A 149 1.34 -11.97 0.64
C THR A 149 0.40 -11.22 1.60
N GLY A 150 -0.40 -10.29 1.09
CA GLY A 150 -1.42 -9.62 1.91
C GLY A 150 -2.49 -10.59 2.46
N LYS A 151 -2.85 -11.62 1.68
CA LYS A 151 -3.75 -12.69 2.12
C LYS A 151 -3.14 -13.50 3.28
N TRP A 152 -1.86 -13.82 3.20
CA TRP A 152 -1.18 -14.53 4.28
C TRP A 152 -1.16 -13.72 5.58
N THR A 153 -0.96 -12.40 5.52
CA THR A 153 -1.05 -11.54 6.72
C THR A 153 -2.40 -11.65 7.42
N VAL A 154 -3.50 -11.58 6.66
CA VAL A 154 -4.86 -11.69 7.23
C VAL A 154 -5.15 -13.09 7.75
N GLN A 155 -4.69 -14.13 7.06
CA GLN A 155 -4.80 -15.51 7.54
C GLN A 155 -4.06 -15.70 8.87
N GLN A 156 -2.81 -15.22 8.96
CA GLN A 156 -2.04 -15.30 10.20
C GLN A 156 -2.63 -14.46 11.32
N ALA A 157 -3.18 -13.27 11.03
CA ALA A 157 -3.87 -12.47 12.03
C ALA A 157 -5.08 -13.22 12.61
N ALA A 158 -5.87 -13.88 11.76
CA ALA A 158 -6.99 -14.72 12.21
C ALA A 158 -6.52 -15.92 13.05
N ASP A 159 -5.49 -16.64 12.61
CA ASP A 159 -4.93 -17.79 13.35
C ASP A 159 -4.40 -17.39 14.73
N LEU A 160 -3.84 -16.18 14.85
CA LEU A 160 -3.33 -15.62 16.11
C LEU A 160 -4.39 -14.87 16.92
N SER A 161 -5.63 -14.79 16.43
CA SER A 161 -6.72 -14.01 17.05
C SER A 161 -6.38 -12.53 17.26
N ILE A 162 -5.68 -11.93 16.29
CA ILE A 162 -5.32 -10.50 16.24
C ILE A 162 -6.22 -9.78 15.25
N ALA A 163 -6.79 -8.65 15.65
CA ALA A 163 -7.66 -7.84 14.81
C ALA A 163 -6.86 -6.97 13.84
N ALA A 164 -6.92 -7.28 12.54
CA ALA A 164 -6.30 -6.49 11.47
C ALA A 164 -7.34 -6.02 10.41
N PRO A 165 -8.38 -5.25 10.83
CA PRO A 165 -9.50 -4.92 9.95
C PRO A 165 -9.13 -4.06 8.74
N THR A 166 -8.12 -3.17 8.83
CA THR A 166 -7.75 -2.32 7.69
C THR A 166 -7.14 -3.16 6.57
N ILE A 167 -6.26 -4.11 6.93
CA ILE A 167 -5.61 -5.00 5.97
C ILE A 167 -6.65 -5.98 5.40
N ALA A 168 -7.57 -6.49 6.22
CA ALA A 168 -8.68 -7.32 5.75
C ALA A 168 -9.56 -6.58 4.72
N SER A 169 -10.01 -5.37 5.02
CA SER A 169 -10.80 -4.55 4.09
C SER A 169 -10.03 -4.24 2.80
N SER A 170 -8.71 -4.05 2.88
CA SER A 170 -7.89 -3.88 1.68
C SER A 170 -7.88 -5.10 0.77
N LEU A 171 -8.00 -6.32 1.30
CA LEU A 171 -8.17 -7.52 0.48
C LEU A 171 -9.57 -7.60 -0.12
N ASP A 172 -10.60 -7.31 0.67
CA ASP A 172 -11.98 -7.32 0.20
C ASP A 172 -12.19 -6.35 -0.96
N ALA A 173 -11.64 -5.15 -0.88
CA ALA A 173 -11.65 -4.17 -1.97
C ALA A 173 -10.99 -4.71 -3.25
N ARG A 174 -9.86 -5.42 -3.12
CA ARG A 174 -9.18 -6.05 -4.25
C ARG A 174 -10.02 -7.19 -4.86
N PHE A 175 -10.60 -8.06 -4.04
CA PHE A 175 -11.52 -9.10 -4.50
C PHE A 175 -12.72 -8.52 -5.23
N LEU A 176 -13.34 -7.49 -4.66
CA LEU A 176 -14.48 -6.78 -5.24
C LEU A 176 -14.12 -6.13 -6.58
N SER A 177 -12.94 -5.52 -6.70
CA SER A 177 -12.44 -4.98 -7.97
C SER A 177 -12.32 -6.07 -9.05
N GLY A 178 -11.96 -7.30 -8.63
CA GLY A 178 -11.87 -8.50 -9.44
C GLY A 178 -13.17 -8.87 -10.16
N LEU A 179 -14.31 -8.63 -9.51
CA LEU A 179 -15.67 -8.94 -9.98
C LEU A 179 -16.22 -7.87 -10.93
N LYS A 180 -15.41 -7.39 -11.88
CA LYS A 180 -15.76 -6.25 -12.75
C LYS A 180 -17.08 -6.44 -13.50
N GLU A 181 -17.28 -7.59 -14.13
CA GLU A 181 -18.51 -7.86 -14.90
C GLU A 181 -19.76 -7.85 -14.02
N GLU A 182 -19.67 -8.42 -12.81
CA GLU A 182 -20.76 -8.42 -11.84
C GLU A 182 -21.04 -7.01 -11.33
N ARG A 183 -20.00 -6.21 -11.03
CA ARG A 183 -20.15 -4.81 -10.60
C ARG A 183 -20.85 -3.95 -11.66
N VAL A 184 -20.49 -4.10 -12.93
CA VAL A 184 -21.14 -3.38 -14.03
C VAL A 184 -22.62 -3.75 -14.11
N LYS A 185 -22.95 -5.05 -14.15
CA LYS A 185 -24.34 -5.53 -14.16
C LYS A 185 -25.13 -5.06 -12.93
N ALA A 186 -24.53 -5.15 -11.75
CA ALA A 186 -25.15 -4.69 -10.51
C ALA A 186 -25.43 -3.18 -10.54
N SER A 187 -24.52 -2.37 -11.09
CA SER A 187 -24.72 -0.93 -11.20
C SER A 187 -25.94 -0.54 -12.05
N GLU A 188 -26.23 -1.30 -13.11
CA GLU A 188 -27.43 -1.09 -13.94
C GLU A 188 -28.71 -1.42 -13.16
N VAL A 189 -28.68 -2.52 -12.40
CA VAL A 189 -29.80 -2.93 -11.54
C VAL A 189 -30.06 -1.88 -10.46
N PHE A 190 -29.04 -1.43 -9.73
CA PHE A 190 -29.19 -0.42 -8.69
C PHE A 190 -29.70 0.91 -9.24
N LYS A 191 -29.17 1.37 -10.38
CA LYS A 191 -29.67 2.56 -11.08
C LYS A 191 -31.15 2.41 -11.46
N SER A 192 -31.55 1.27 -12.01
CA SER A 192 -32.95 1.00 -12.35
C SER A 192 -33.88 0.94 -11.13
N GLY A 193 -33.34 0.57 -9.96
CA GLY A 193 -34.05 0.53 -8.68
C GLY A 193 -34.15 1.88 -7.96
N GLY A 194 -33.70 2.98 -8.58
CA GLY A 194 -33.74 4.32 -7.98
C GLY A 194 -32.55 4.66 -7.07
N PHE A 195 -31.55 3.77 -6.96
CA PHE A 195 -30.29 4.03 -6.28
C PHE A 195 -29.26 4.62 -7.27
N GLY A 196 -29.68 5.68 -7.98
CA GLY A 196 -28.84 6.43 -8.94
C GLY A 196 -27.84 7.37 -8.24
N ASP A 197 -27.18 8.26 -9.00
CA ASP A 197 -26.10 9.12 -8.49
C ASP A 197 -26.51 9.97 -7.27
N ILE A 198 -26.27 9.43 -6.06
CA ILE A 198 -26.61 10.03 -4.75
C ILE A 198 -25.84 11.34 -4.52
N LEU A 199 -24.78 11.58 -5.29
CA LEU A 199 -23.82 12.67 -5.11
C LEU A 199 -24.07 13.90 -6.02
N THR A 200 -25.25 14.04 -6.62
CA THR A 200 -25.41 14.97 -7.77
C THR A 200 -25.69 16.44 -7.46
N ASP A 201 -26.07 16.83 -6.24
CA ASP A 201 -26.56 18.21 -6.01
C ASP A 201 -26.05 18.91 -4.74
N GLN A 202 -24.97 18.43 -4.12
CA GLN A 202 -24.43 19.07 -2.91
C GLN A 202 -23.29 20.03 -3.25
N ALA A 203 -23.42 21.29 -2.86
CA ALA A 203 -22.31 22.23 -2.85
C ALA A 203 -21.28 21.77 -1.81
N VAL A 204 -20.10 21.36 -2.28
CA VAL A 204 -19.00 20.91 -1.42
C VAL A 204 -17.93 21.98 -1.35
N ASP A 205 -17.56 22.36 -0.12
CA ASP A 205 -16.35 23.14 0.13
C ASP A 205 -15.13 22.24 -0.13
N LYS A 206 -14.50 22.42 -1.29
CA LYS A 206 -13.35 21.62 -1.73
C LYS A 206 -12.18 21.73 -0.76
N GLU A 207 -11.89 22.92 -0.24
CA GLU A 207 -10.74 23.13 0.65
C GLU A 207 -10.95 22.40 1.97
N LYS A 208 -12.16 22.55 2.55
CA LYS A 208 -12.53 21.81 3.75
C LYS A 208 -12.48 20.30 3.53
N LEU A 209 -13.05 19.80 2.43
CA LEU A 209 -13.04 18.38 2.10
C LEU A 209 -11.60 17.85 1.99
N VAL A 210 -10.72 18.56 1.27
CA VAL A 210 -9.31 18.17 1.13
C VAL A 210 -8.63 18.05 2.48
N ASN A 211 -8.85 19.02 3.39
CA ASN A 211 -8.24 18.95 4.71
C ASN A 211 -8.82 17.82 5.57
N ASP A 212 -10.13 17.60 5.54
CA ASP A 212 -10.79 16.54 6.29
C ASP A 212 -10.33 15.15 5.82
N VAL A 213 -10.27 14.93 4.49
CA VAL A 213 -9.77 13.68 3.91
C VAL A 213 -8.31 13.46 4.26
N ARG A 214 -7.47 14.51 4.24
CA ARG A 214 -6.06 14.44 4.64
C ARG A 214 -5.91 13.95 6.08
N GLN A 215 -6.68 14.53 7.02
CA GLN A 215 -6.67 14.14 8.43
C GLN A 215 -7.21 12.72 8.63
N ALA A 216 -8.29 12.36 7.93
CA ALA A 216 -8.86 11.01 7.98
C ALA A 216 -7.89 9.95 7.46
N LEU A 217 -7.19 10.21 6.34
CA LEU A 217 -6.15 9.35 5.80
C LEU A 217 -5.03 9.16 6.82
N TYR A 218 -4.51 10.25 7.40
CA TYR A 218 -3.42 10.18 8.37
C TYR A 218 -3.81 9.38 9.62
N ALA A 219 -4.99 9.66 10.20
CA ALA A 219 -5.51 8.91 11.34
C ALA A 219 -5.71 7.42 11.01
N SER A 220 -6.23 7.11 9.82
CA SER A 220 -6.45 5.72 9.37
C SER A 220 -5.13 4.97 9.18
N LYS A 221 -4.08 5.63 8.68
CA LYS A 221 -2.73 5.07 8.64
C LYS A 221 -2.23 4.74 10.03
N ILE A 222 -2.34 5.66 11.00
CA ILE A 222 -1.94 5.40 12.39
C ILE A 222 -2.68 4.16 12.95
N CYS A 223 -4.01 4.08 12.73
CA CYS A 223 -4.78 2.92 13.14
C CYS A 223 -4.36 1.61 12.45
N SER A 224 -4.00 1.66 11.16
CA SER A 224 -3.54 0.48 10.42
C SER A 224 -2.20 -0.03 10.95
N TYR A 225 -1.24 0.87 11.18
CA TYR A 225 0.07 0.51 11.72
C TYR A 225 -0.01 0.03 13.17
N ALA A 226 -1.01 0.47 13.94
CA ALA A 226 -1.23 0.02 15.32
C ALA A 226 -1.87 -1.39 15.43
N GLN A 227 -2.33 -1.99 14.32
CA GLN A 227 -2.92 -3.34 14.33
C GLN A 227 -1.87 -4.46 14.45
N GLU A 228 -0.59 -4.15 14.27
CA GLU A 228 0.50 -5.12 14.11
C GLU A 228 1.57 -5.04 15.21
#